data_AF-A0A9B0F4E1-F1
#
_entry.id   AF-A0A9B0F4E1-F1
#
_cell.length_a   1.000
_cell.length_b   1.000
_cell.length_c   1.000
_cell.angle_alpha   90.00
_cell.angle_beta   90.00
_cell.angle_gamma   90.00
#
_symmetry.space_group_name_H-M   'P 1'
#
loop_
_entity.id
_entity.type
_entity.pdbx_description
1 polymer ?
#
loop_
_entity_poly.entity_id
_entity_poly.type
_entity_poly.pdbx_seq_one_letter_code
_entity_poly.pdbx_strand_id
1 'polypeptide(L)'
;MSIKKSDLSVGFTEENVEQTTEERRLFQKQHIQKIKSIAGHVGLLIALMFYTAIGGLVFRHIELPAELARLEVLRANLRAERYSFVNAVSNNTDVSNLRTLVSIKLRAYEEAVQKAAQGGLLVSFVTDTIDQENRDTTDLQPIVTERWSVFQAVFFASTVLTTIGYGNVVPSTNLGRMFCILFAFVGIPLTLIVIADWGKLFARGVVKIALTLKSKLPLHFSFPCVPTNLAGRRSLGAFTAIVLLFLYLACGAGMFMLWEDDWNFFDGFYFCFVTMTTIGFGDLVPSKY
;
A
#
# COMPACT_ATOMS: atom_id res chain seq x y z
N MET A 1 23.94 46.16 67.21
CA MET A 1 24.39 45.26 66.12
C MET A 1 23.27 44.26 65.86
N SER A 2 22.28 44.64 65.05
CA SER A 2 21.17 43.75 64.67
C SER A 2 20.85 44.04 63.21
N ILE A 3 21.60 43.40 62.33
CA ILE A 3 21.35 43.40 60.89
C ILE A 3 21.44 41.93 60.45
N LYS A 4 20.53 41.56 59.55
CA LYS A 4 20.54 40.33 58.74
C LYS A 4 20.23 39.01 59.45
N LYS A 5 18.94 38.74 59.61
CA LYS A 5 18.43 37.35 59.55
C LYS A 5 17.21 37.24 58.63
N SER A 6 16.38 38.28 58.57
CA SER A 6 15.26 38.40 57.61
C SER A 6 15.74 38.47 56.16
N ASP A 7 16.68 39.36 55.85
CA ASP A 7 17.09 39.62 54.46
C ASP A 7 17.84 38.44 53.83
N LEU A 8 18.50 37.63 54.66
CA LEU A 8 19.21 36.42 54.22
C LEU A 8 18.24 35.29 53.85
N SER A 9 17.11 35.18 54.55
CA SER A 9 16.08 34.19 54.24
C SER A 9 15.31 34.54 52.97
N VAL A 10 15.04 35.82 52.75
CA VAL A 10 14.35 36.33 51.55
C VAL A 10 15.21 36.15 50.31
N GLY A 11 16.50 36.48 50.37
CA GLY A 11 17.44 36.26 49.26
C GLY A 11 17.63 34.78 48.91
N PHE A 12 17.61 33.88 49.90
CA PHE A 12 17.69 32.44 49.66
C PHE A 12 16.42 31.88 48.99
N THR A 13 15.23 32.41 49.32
CA THR A 13 13.99 32.04 48.62
C THR A 13 13.92 32.59 47.20
N GLU A 14 14.41 33.81 46.93
CA GLU A 14 14.43 34.37 45.57
C GLU A 14 15.39 33.61 44.66
N GLU A 15 16.61 33.28 45.11
CA GLU A 15 17.57 32.46 44.33
C GLU A 15 17.01 31.08 43.99
N ASN A 16 16.34 30.41 44.94
CA ASN A 16 15.73 29.11 44.69
C ASN A 16 14.58 29.20 43.68
N VAL A 17 13.73 30.23 43.76
CA VAL A 17 12.64 30.45 42.81
C VAL A 17 13.17 30.76 41.41
N GLU A 18 14.26 31.52 41.32
CA GLU A 18 14.91 31.86 40.05
C GLU A 18 15.56 30.63 39.41
N GLN A 19 16.29 29.82 40.19
CA GLN A 19 16.82 28.52 39.74
C GLN A 19 15.72 27.57 39.25
N THR A 20 14.62 27.44 40.01
CA THR A 20 13.50 26.57 39.63
C THR A 20 12.82 27.05 38.34
N THR A 21 12.81 28.37 38.11
CA THR A 21 12.23 28.99 36.91
C THR A 21 13.15 28.80 35.69
N GLU A 22 14.46 28.93 35.86
CA GLU A 22 15.44 28.63 34.81
C GLU A 22 15.44 27.16 34.41
N GLU A 23 15.40 26.23 35.36
CA GLU A 23 15.27 24.80 35.09
C GLU A 23 14.00 24.50 34.30
N ARG A 24 12.87 25.11 34.67
CA ARG A 24 11.60 24.94 33.96
C ARG A 24 11.65 25.49 32.53
N ARG A 25 12.32 26.63 32.31
CA ARG A 25 12.55 27.22 30.97
C ARG A 25 13.50 26.37 30.12
N LEU A 26 14.56 25.83 30.70
CA LEU A 26 15.50 24.91 30.03
C LEU A 26 14.79 23.62 29.63
N PHE A 27 14.00 23.03 30.53
CA PHE A 27 13.19 21.86 30.26
C PHE A 27 12.18 22.12 29.13
N GLN A 28 11.47 23.27 29.16
CA GLN A 28 10.58 23.68 28.07
C GLN A 28 11.31 23.85 26.73
N LYS A 29 12.47 24.54 26.71
CA LYS A 29 13.27 24.71 25.48
C LYS A 29 13.73 23.35 24.92
N GLN A 30 14.18 22.44 25.77
CA GLN A 30 14.55 21.08 25.37
C GLN A 30 13.35 20.27 24.86
N HIS A 31 12.19 20.38 25.49
CA HIS A 31 10.96 19.73 25.03
C HIS A 31 10.50 20.28 23.67
N ILE A 32 10.50 21.61 23.50
CA ILE A 32 10.13 22.27 22.24
C ILE A 32 11.09 21.88 21.12
N GLN A 33 12.39 21.82 21.38
CA GLN A 33 13.38 21.37 20.38
C GLN A 33 13.18 19.90 19.98
N LYS A 34 12.88 19.01 20.94
CA LYS A 34 12.54 17.60 20.63
C LYS A 34 11.28 17.49 19.79
N ILE A 35 10.22 18.24 20.13
CA ILE A 35 8.97 18.28 19.37
C ILE A 35 9.22 18.81 17.96
N LYS A 36 9.98 19.89 17.81
CA LYS A 36 10.31 20.49 16.51
C LYS A 36 11.11 19.53 15.62
N SER A 37 12.04 18.76 16.21
CA SER A 37 12.79 17.73 15.48
C SER A 37 11.89 16.59 15.00
N ILE A 38 10.99 16.07 15.84
CA ILE A 38 10.07 14.99 15.46
C ILE A 38 9.04 15.48 14.43
N ALA A 39 8.56 16.72 14.58
CA ALA A 39 7.61 17.33 13.65
C ALA A 39 8.18 17.46 12.22
N GLY A 40 9.49 17.68 12.07
CA GLY A 40 10.13 17.68 10.75
C GLY A 40 10.08 16.30 10.07
N HIS A 41 10.43 15.24 10.80
CA HIS A 41 10.40 13.86 10.31
C HIS A 41 8.99 13.39 9.93
N VAL A 42 8.01 13.73 10.77
CA VAL A 42 6.59 13.42 10.54
C VAL A 42 6.03 14.26 9.40
N GLY A 43 6.39 15.55 9.32
CA GLY A 43 5.96 16.44 8.23
C GLY A 43 6.42 15.96 6.86
N LEU A 44 7.65 15.43 6.76
CA LEU A 44 8.15 14.88 5.50
C LEU A 44 7.38 13.62 5.07
N LEU A 45 7.02 12.74 6.01
CA LEU A 45 6.17 11.57 5.72
C LEU A 45 4.78 12.00 5.24
N ILE A 46 4.16 12.97 5.94
CA ILE A 46 2.85 13.50 5.56
C ILE A 46 2.90 14.11 4.15
N ALA A 47 3.95 14.85 3.82
CA ALA A 47 4.15 15.40 2.48
C ALA A 47 4.25 14.30 1.41
N LEU A 48 4.97 13.21 1.69
CA LEU A 48 5.05 12.05 0.79
C LEU A 48 3.68 11.37 0.63
N MET A 49 2.89 11.24 1.70
CA MET A 49 1.53 10.69 1.63
C MET A 49 0.63 11.54 0.74
N PHE A 50 0.65 12.87 0.90
CA PHE A 50 -0.11 13.78 0.02
C PHE A 50 0.37 13.71 -1.43
N TYR A 51 1.69 13.68 -1.66
CA TYR A 51 2.26 13.53 -3.00
C TYR A 51 1.77 12.26 -3.68
N THR A 52 1.75 11.14 -2.95
CA THR A 52 1.25 9.84 -3.44
C THR A 52 -0.24 9.88 -3.74
N ALA A 53 -1.05 10.44 -2.83
CA ALA A 53 -2.50 10.55 -3.01
C ALA A 53 -2.87 11.41 -4.22
N ILE A 54 -2.24 12.59 -4.36
CA ILE A 54 -2.44 13.47 -5.50
C ILE A 54 -2.00 12.78 -6.79
N GLY A 55 -0.83 12.13 -6.79
CA GLY A 55 -0.35 11.36 -7.94
C GLY A 55 -1.34 10.29 -8.39
N GLY A 56 -1.88 9.51 -7.45
CA GLY A 56 -2.90 8.49 -7.73
C GLY A 56 -4.18 9.08 -8.33
N LEU A 57 -4.67 10.21 -7.80
CA LEU A 57 -5.84 10.90 -8.35
C LEU A 57 -5.60 11.42 -9.77
N VAL A 58 -4.40 11.92 -10.06
CA VAL A 58 -4.01 12.36 -11.41
C VAL A 58 -3.94 11.18 -12.37
N PHE A 59 -3.33 10.06 -11.97
CA PHE A 59 -3.32 8.83 -12.78
C PHE A 59 -4.73 8.37 -13.11
N ARG A 60 -5.61 8.30 -12.10
CA ARG A 60 -7.01 7.95 -12.30
C ARG A 60 -7.69 8.90 -13.29
N HIS A 61 -7.49 10.21 -13.15
CA HIS A 61 -8.11 11.19 -14.05
C HIS A 61 -7.70 10.99 -15.51
N ILE A 62 -6.44 10.61 -15.75
CA ILE A 62 -5.89 10.40 -17.09
C ILE A 62 -6.31 9.06 -17.69
N GLU A 63 -6.23 7.97 -16.91
CA GLU A 63 -6.36 6.61 -17.42
C GLU A 63 -7.78 6.05 -17.35
N LEU A 64 -8.60 6.49 -16.38
CA LEU A 64 -9.96 5.98 -16.20
C LEU A 64 -10.84 6.16 -17.46
N PRO A 65 -10.86 7.33 -18.15
CA PRO A 65 -11.69 7.49 -19.34
C PRO A 65 -11.28 6.55 -20.50
N ALA A 66 -9.97 6.37 -20.69
CA ALA A 66 -9.45 5.49 -21.73
C ALA A 66 -9.74 4.01 -21.43
N GLU A 67 -9.66 3.62 -20.16
CA GLU A 67 -10.00 2.27 -19.72
C GLU A 67 -11.50 1.99 -19.90
N LEU A 68 -12.37 2.93 -19.53
CA LEU A 68 -13.82 2.79 -19.71
C LEU A 68 -14.18 2.61 -21.20
N ALA A 69 -13.65 3.45 -22.09
CA ALA A 69 -13.88 3.33 -23.52
C ALA A 69 -13.41 1.97 -24.08
N ARG A 70 -12.26 1.48 -23.62
CA ARG A 70 -11.72 0.15 -24.00
C ARG A 70 -12.63 -0.98 -23.53
N LEU A 71 -13.14 -0.91 -22.29
CA LEU A 71 -14.04 -1.91 -21.72
C LEU A 71 -15.42 -1.91 -22.38
N GLU A 72 -15.93 -0.74 -22.79
CA GLU A 72 -17.18 -0.63 -23.54
C GLU A 72 -17.10 -1.37 -24.89
N VAL A 73 -16.02 -1.16 -25.65
CA VAL A 73 -15.80 -1.86 -26.92
C VAL A 73 -15.71 -3.37 -26.71
N LEU A 74 -15.01 -3.79 -25.67
CA LEU A 74 -14.82 -5.20 -25.36
C LEU A 74 -16.13 -5.87 -24.93
N ARG A 75 -16.94 -5.19 -24.12
CA ARG A 75 -18.29 -5.61 -23.72
C ARG A 75 -19.22 -5.69 -24.92
N ALA A 76 -19.19 -4.72 -25.83
CA ALA A 76 -20.01 -4.72 -27.04
C ALA A 76 -19.65 -5.89 -27.96
N ASN A 77 -18.35 -6.13 -28.20
CA ASN A 77 -17.87 -7.26 -29.00
C ASN A 77 -18.29 -8.61 -28.40
N LEU A 78 -18.12 -8.77 -27.08
CA LEU A 78 -18.52 -9.99 -26.39
C LEU A 78 -20.03 -10.26 -26.49
N ARG A 79 -20.87 -9.22 -26.38
CA ARG A 79 -22.32 -9.35 -26.59
C ARG A 79 -22.66 -9.73 -28.03
N ALA A 80 -22.01 -9.11 -29.01
CA ALA A 80 -22.25 -9.40 -30.43
C ALA A 80 -21.94 -10.87 -30.75
N GLU A 81 -20.81 -11.39 -30.27
CA GLU A 81 -20.44 -12.80 -30.48
C GLU A 81 -21.37 -13.76 -29.72
N ARG A 82 -21.76 -13.44 -28.48
CA ARG A 82 -22.76 -14.24 -27.74
C ARG A 82 -24.09 -14.29 -28.48
N TYR A 83 -24.59 -13.16 -28.95
CA TYR A 83 -25.84 -13.11 -29.73
C TYR A 83 -25.72 -13.91 -31.02
N SER A 84 -24.59 -13.77 -31.75
CA SER A 84 -24.33 -14.56 -32.97
C SER A 84 -24.33 -16.06 -32.68
N PHE A 85 -23.72 -16.49 -31.57
CA PHE A 85 -23.70 -17.88 -31.14
C PHE A 85 -25.11 -18.39 -30.80
N VAL A 86 -25.84 -17.71 -29.92
CA VAL A 86 -27.19 -18.12 -29.49
C VAL A 86 -28.16 -18.16 -30.67
N ASN A 87 -28.16 -17.13 -31.52
CA ASN A 87 -29.02 -17.07 -32.69
C ASN A 87 -28.68 -18.17 -33.71
N ALA A 88 -27.39 -18.45 -33.93
CA ALA A 88 -26.96 -19.54 -34.82
C ALA A 88 -27.41 -20.92 -34.32
N VAL A 89 -27.40 -21.14 -33.00
CA VAL A 89 -27.86 -22.41 -32.40
C VAL A 89 -29.38 -22.51 -32.40
N SER A 90 -30.09 -21.44 -32.02
CA SER A 90 -31.55 -21.41 -31.90
C SER A 90 -32.26 -21.56 -33.25
N ASN A 91 -31.72 -20.92 -34.31
CA ASN A 91 -32.32 -20.93 -35.64
C ASN A 91 -31.85 -22.11 -36.53
N ASN A 92 -31.07 -23.05 -35.99
CA ASN A 92 -30.58 -24.20 -36.76
C ASN A 92 -31.62 -25.34 -36.79
N THR A 93 -32.07 -25.71 -37.99
CA THR A 93 -33.03 -26.80 -38.19
C THR A 93 -32.38 -28.13 -38.60
N ASP A 94 -31.08 -28.13 -38.93
CA ASP A 94 -30.35 -29.29 -39.46
C ASP A 94 -29.35 -29.86 -38.43
N VAL A 95 -29.78 -30.95 -37.78
CA VAL A 95 -29.04 -31.65 -36.74
C VAL A 95 -27.73 -32.26 -37.27
N SER A 96 -27.61 -32.55 -38.56
CA SER A 96 -26.43 -33.20 -39.16
C SER A 96 -25.20 -32.27 -39.17
N ASN A 97 -25.42 -30.97 -39.39
CA ASN A 97 -24.39 -29.94 -39.45
C ASN A 97 -24.21 -29.16 -38.14
N LEU A 98 -25.08 -29.39 -37.16
CA LEU A 98 -25.10 -28.67 -35.88
C LEU A 98 -23.76 -28.76 -35.14
N ARG A 99 -23.11 -29.93 -35.12
CA ARG A 99 -21.82 -30.10 -34.42
C ARG A 99 -20.74 -29.19 -35.00
N THR A 100 -20.66 -29.08 -36.32
CA THR A 100 -19.70 -28.20 -37.01
C THR A 100 -20.05 -26.73 -36.76
N LEU A 101 -21.32 -26.35 -36.89
CA LEU A 101 -21.78 -24.98 -36.64
C LEU A 101 -21.47 -24.50 -35.22
N VAL A 102 -21.83 -25.32 -34.22
CA VAL A 102 -21.57 -25.04 -32.81
C VAL A 102 -20.08 -24.88 -32.59
N SER A 103 -19.23 -25.78 -33.12
CA SER A 103 -17.78 -25.68 -32.92
C SER A 103 -17.17 -24.39 -33.48
N ILE A 104 -17.64 -23.89 -34.63
CA ILE A 104 -17.12 -22.67 -35.26
C ILE A 104 -17.59 -21.43 -34.49
N LYS A 105 -18.88 -21.36 -34.15
CA LYS A 105 -19.47 -20.21 -33.46
C LYS A 105 -19.06 -20.14 -31.99
N LEU A 106 -18.91 -21.29 -31.34
CA LEU A 106 -18.40 -21.36 -29.97
C LEU A 106 -16.97 -20.85 -29.90
N ARG A 107 -16.11 -21.18 -30.87
CA ARG A 107 -14.72 -20.70 -30.91
C ARG A 107 -14.62 -19.18 -30.99
N ALA A 108 -15.45 -18.53 -31.81
CA ALA A 108 -15.49 -17.07 -31.91
C ALA A 108 -15.95 -16.42 -30.59
N TYR A 109 -16.95 -17.02 -29.93
CA TYR A 109 -17.40 -16.59 -28.61
C TYR A 109 -16.33 -16.78 -27.54
N GLU A 110 -15.67 -17.94 -27.49
CA GLU A 110 -14.55 -18.23 -26.57
C GLU A 110 -13.39 -17.24 -26.76
N GLU A 111 -13.05 -16.89 -27.99
CA GLU A 111 -12.02 -15.88 -28.29
C GLU A 111 -12.43 -14.50 -27.76
N ALA A 112 -13.70 -14.10 -27.93
CA ALA A 112 -14.21 -12.84 -27.39
C ALA A 112 -14.21 -12.84 -25.86
N VAL A 113 -14.58 -13.96 -25.22
CA VAL A 113 -14.52 -14.13 -23.76
C VAL A 113 -13.08 -14.02 -23.27
N GLN A 114 -12.13 -14.66 -23.96
CA GLN A 114 -10.72 -14.60 -23.59
C GLN A 114 -10.17 -13.18 -23.71
N LYS A 115 -10.49 -12.47 -24.81
CA LYS A 115 -10.11 -11.06 -24.98
C LYS A 115 -10.73 -10.19 -23.88
N ALA A 116 -12.00 -10.44 -23.53
CA ALA A 116 -12.71 -9.76 -22.45
C ALA A 116 -12.02 -9.93 -21.09
N ALA A 117 -11.73 -11.18 -20.73
CA ALA A 117 -11.05 -11.53 -19.49
C ALA A 117 -9.64 -10.91 -19.40
N GLN A 118 -8.83 -11.03 -20.47
CA GLN A 118 -7.51 -10.40 -20.54
C GLN A 118 -7.60 -8.86 -20.42
N GLY A 119 -8.66 -8.29 -20.97
CA GLY A 119 -8.96 -6.87 -20.84
C GLY A 119 -9.36 -6.42 -19.43
N GLY A 120 -9.57 -7.34 -18.49
CA GLY A 120 -10.02 -7.02 -17.13
C GLY A 120 -11.54 -6.84 -17.02
N LEU A 121 -12.31 -7.30 -18.00
CA LEU A 121 -13.77 -7.32 -17.92
C LEU A 121 -14.22 -8.55 -17.12
N LEU A 122 -14.86 -8.33 -15.98
CA LEU A 122 -15.48 -9.43 -15.23
C LEU A 122 -16.65 -10.02 -16.05
N VAL A 123 -16.60 -11.31 -16.36
CA VAL A 123 -17.61 -11.98 -17.19
C VAL A 123 -18.97 -12.07 -16.49
N SER A 124 -19.01 -12.14 -15.15
CA SER A 124 -20.27 -12.14 -14.38
C SER A 124 -21.12 -10.90 -14.63
N PHE A 125 -20.51 -9.71 -14.69
CA PHE A 125 -21.22 -8.46 -15.04
C PHE A 125 -21.86 -8.49 -16.43
N VAL A 126 -21.32 -9.30 -17.35
CA VAL A 126 -21.89 -9.45 -18.69
C VAL A 126 -23.10 -10.39 -18.66
N THR A 127 -23.02 -11.47 -17.87
CA THR A 127 -24.09 -12.45 -17.69
C THR A 127 -25.34 -11.84 -17.06
N ASP A 128 -25.20 -11.04 -16.00
CA ASP A 128 -26.35 -10.44 -15.29
C ASP A 128 -27.14 -9.44 -16.15
N THR A 129 -26.51 -8.83 -17.15
CA THR A 129 -27.19 -7.87 -18.05
C THR A 129 -27.96 -8.49 -19.20
N ILE A 130 -28.00 -9.83 -19.32
CA ILE A 130 -28.63 -10.51 -20.44
C ILE A 130 -29.97 -11.15 -20.06
N ASP A 131 -30.27 -11.33 -18.78
CA ASP A 131 -31.62 -11.67 -18.33
C ASP A 131 -32.63 -10.51 -18.49
N GLN A 132 -32.15 -9.32 -18.89
CA GLN A 132 -32.96 -8.15 -19.25
C GLN A 132 -32.94 -7.89 -20.76
N GLU A 133 -33.55 -8.79 -21.54
CA GLU A 133 -33.71 -8.65 -23.00
C GLU A 133 -34.68 -7.51 -23.42
N ASN A 134 -35.33 -6.82 -22.46
CA ASN A 134 -36.49 -5.96 -22.77
C ASN A 134 -36.50 -4.56 -22.13
N ARG A 135 -35.34 -3.95 -21.85
CA ARG A 135 -35.28 -2.52 -21.47
C ARG A 135 -34.34 -1.74 -22.37
N ASP A 136 -34.80 -0.53 -22.73
CA ASP A 136 -34.07 0.48 -23.50
C ASP A 136 -32.62 0.64 -23.03
N THR A 137 -31.74 0.99 -23.97
CA THR A 137 -30.28 1.20 -23.83
C THR A 137 -29.86 2.20 -22.74
N THR A 138 -30.80 2.84 -22.05
CA THR A 138 -30.60 3.80 -20.95
C THR A 138 -30.38 3.18 -19.57
N ASP A 139 -30.57 1.86 -19.39
CA ASP A 139 -30.48 1.17 -18.08
C ASP A 139 -29.26 0.22 -17.95
N LEU A 140 -28.18 0.42 -18.73
CA LEU A 140 -26.96 -0.36 -18.55
C LEU A 140 -26.30 -0.01 -17.21
N GLN A 141 -26.11 -1.01 -16.33
CA GLN A 141 -25.31 -0.83 -15.13
C GLN A 141 -23.90 -0.31 -15.48
N PRO A 142 -23.41 0.71 -14.75
CA PRO A 142 -22.11 1.31 -15.03
C PRO A 142 -21.02 0.24 -14.94
N ILE A 143 -20.07 0.29 -15.88
CA ILE A 143 -18.91 -0.59 -15.85
C ILE A 143 -18.10 -0.20 -14.62
N VAL A 144 -18.14 -1.02 -13.57
CA VAL A 144 -17.31 -0.85 -12.39
C VAL A 144 -15.91 -1.36 -12.75
N THR A 145 -14.94 -0.44 -12.83
CA THR A 145 -13.55 -0.80 -13.08
C THR A 145 -12.81 -0.89 -11.76
N GLU A 146 -12.41 -2.09 -11.37
CA GLU A 146 -11.55 -2.28 -10.19
C GLU A 146 -10.17 -1.63 -10.42
N ARG A 147 -9.61 -1.75 -11.64
CA ARG A 147 -8.23 -1.33 -11.96
C ARG A 147 -7.89 0.14 -11.65
N TRP A 148 -8.83 1.07 -11.85
CA TRP A 148 -8.63 2.50 -11.59
C TRP A 148 -9.59 3.04 -10.52
N SER A 149 -9.91 2.22 -9.52
CA SER A 149 -10.56 2.68 -8.27
C SER A 149 -9.68 3.74 -7.58
N VAL A 150 -10.24 4.55 -6.66
CA VAL A 150 -9.45 5.61 -6.00
C VAL A 150 -8.33 4.97 -5.19
N PHE A 151 -8.67 3.90 -4.47
CA PHE A 151 -7.73 3.13 -3.68
C PHE A 151 -6.67 2.47 -4.58
N GLN A 152 -7.07 1.78 -5.65
CA GLN A 152 -6.13 1.15 -6.58
C GLN A 152 -5.21 2.15 -7.27
N ALA A 153 -5.69 3.36 -7.60
CA ALA A 153 -4.86 4.38 -8.23
C ALA A 153 -3.81 4.96 -7.25
N VAL A 154 -4.18 5.17 -5.99
CA VAL A 154 -3.24 5.60 -4.93
C VAL A 154 -2.27 4.47 -4.58
N PHE A 155 -2.75 3.23 -4.53
CA PHE A 155 -1.92 2.05 -4.34
C PHE A 155 -0.91 1.90 -5.48
N PHE A 156 -1.36 1.99 -6.73
CA PHE A 156 -0.50 2.04 -7.92
C PHE A 156 0.58 3.13 -7.79
N ALA A 157 0.18 4.37 -7.47
CA ALA A 157 1.14 5.47 -7.28
C ALA A 157 2.17 5.12 -6.19
N SER A 158 1.75 4.53 -5.06
CA SER A 158 2.66 4.11 -4.00
C SER A 158 3.66 3.04 -4.47
N THR A 159 3.23 2.09 -5.32
CA THR A 159 4.09 1.02 -5.85
C THR A 159 5.14 1.54 -6.84
N VAL A 160 4.83 2.62 -7.57
CA VAL A 160 5.80 3.32 -8.43
C VAL A 160 6.87 4.00 -7.57
N LEU A 161 6.46 4.68 -6.50
CA LEU A 161 7.39 5.39 -5.61
C LEU A 161 8.30 4.48 -4.80
N THR A 162 7.79 3.31 -4.42
CA THR A 162 8.52 2.28 -3.67
C THR A 162 9.25 1.29 -4.57
N THR A 163 9.19 1.48 -5.89
CA THR A 163 9.81 0.62 -6.90
C THR A 163 9.39 -0.85 -6.81
N ILE A 164 8.20 -1.13 -6.28
CA ILE A 164 7.63 -2.49 -6.20
C ILE A 164 7.10 -2.90 -7.57
N GLY A 165 6.26 -2.05 -8.18
CA GLY A 165 5.79 -2.22 -9.56
C GLY A 165 5.07 -3.55 -9.87
N TYR A 166 3.97 -3.85 -9.18
CA TYR A 166 3.20 -5.10 -9.36
C TYR A 166 2.78 -5.44 -10.80
N GLY A 167 2.58 -4.43 -11.65
CA GLY A 167 2.21 -4.63 -13.06
C GLY A 167 0.75 -5.06 -13.30
N ASN A 168 -0.04 -5.28 -12.24
CA ASN A 168 -1.48 -5.55 -12.32
C ASN A 168 -2.30 -4.36 -12.85
N VAL A 169 -1.85 -3.14 -12.53
CA VAL A 169 -2.38 -1.86 -13.06
C VAL A 169 -1.21 -1.08 -13.63
N VAL A 170 -1.34 -0.62 -14.88
CA VAL A 170 -0.31 0.14 -15.60
C VAL A 170 -0.95 1.21 -16.49
N PRO A 171 -0.29 2.37 -16.69
CA PRO A 171 -0.79 3.40 -17.59
C PRO A 171 -0.72 2.91 -19.04
N SER A 172 -1.88 2.91 -19.69
CA SER A 172 -2.06 2.51 -21.08
C SER A 172 -1.91 3.69 -22.03
N THR A 173 -2.23 4.91 -21.58
CA THR A 173 -2.19 6.11 -22.41
C THR A 173 -0.78 6.67 -22.53
N ASN A 174 -0.50 7.33 -23.65
CA ASN A 174 0.78 8.04 -23.84
C ASN A 174 0.97 9.12 -22.78
N LEU A 175 -0.10 9.85 -22.43
CA LEU A 175 -0.07 10.89 -21.40
C LEU A 175 0.25 10.31 -20.01
N GLY A 176 -0.41 9.22 -19.62
CA GLY A 176 -0.19 8.56 -18.34
C GLY A 176 1.21 7.97 -18.21
N ARG A 177 1.78 7.44 -19.31
CA ARG A 177 3.18 6.98 -19.35
C ARG A 177 4.17 8.12 -19.18
N MET A 178 3.96 9.25 -19.87
CA MET A 178 4.79 10.44 -19.71
C MET A 178 4.71 11.00 -18.29
N PHE A 179 3.50 11.07 -17.72
CA PHE A 179 3.31 11.48 -16.33
C PHE A 179 4.01 10.51 -15.36
N CYS A 180 3.93 9.20 -15.60
CA CYS A 180 4.61 8.19 -14.79
C CYS A 180 6.13 8.41 -14.72
N ILE A 181 6.76 8.71 -15.86
CA ILE A 181 8.21 9.01 -15.91
C ILE A 181 8.56 10.21 -15.03
N LEU A 182 7.80 11.31 -15.16
CA LEU A 182 8.05 12.54 -14.38
C LEU A 182 7.75 12.35 -12.89
N PHE A 183 6.67 11.64 -12.57
CA PHE A 183 6.26 11.32 -11.21
C PHE A 183 7.31 10.45 -10.50
N ALA A 184 7.81 9.40 -11.17
CA ALA A 184 8.85 8.53 -10.64
C ALA A 184 10.18 9.27 -10.42
N PHE A 185 10.56 10.15 -11.36
CA PHE A 185 11.81 10.91 -11.28
C PHE A 185 11.91 11.78 -10.02
N VAL A 186 10.79 12.40 -9.60
CA VAL A 186 10.74 13.24 -8.38
C VAL A 186 10.45 12.40 -7.15
N GLY A 187 9.52 11.45 -7.26
CA GLY A 187 9.01 10.72 -6.12
C GLY A 187 9.96 9.66 -5.58
N ILE A 188 10.73 8.95 -6.41
CA ILE A 188 11.67 7.92 -5.94
C ILE A 188 12.76 8.53 -5.04
N PRO A 189 13.46 9.62 -5.43
CA PRO A 189 14.40 10.29 -4.53
C PRO A 189 13.77 10.77 -3.22
N LEU A 190 12.54 11.33 -3.28
CA LEU A 190 11.81 11.77 -2.09
C LEU A 190 11.54 10.60 -1.13
N THR A 191 11.10 9.46 -1.66
CA THR A 191 10.88 8.23 -0.90
C THR A 191 12.17 7.74 -0.24
N LEU A 192 13.30 7.75 -0.95
CA LEU A 192 14.60 7.36 -0.38
C LEU A 192 15.03 8.28 0.78
N ILE A 193 14.78 9.58 0.68
CA ILE A 193 15.06 10.53 1.77
C ILE A 193 14.20 10.21 2.99
N VAL A 194 12.90 9.97 2.80
CA VAL A 194 11.97 9.60 3.88
C VAL A 194 12.41 8.29 4.54
N ILE A 195 12.73 7.26 3.76
CA ILE A 195 13.19 5.96 4.27
C ILE A 195 14.48 6.14 5.09
N ALA A 196 15.47 6.89 4.60
CA ALA A 196 16.73 7.11 5.31
C ALA A 196 16.53 7.83 6.65
N ASP A 197 15.60 8.80 6.67
CA ASP A 197 15.27 9.57 7.85
C ASP A 197 14.51 8.73 8.90
N TRP A 198 13.48 8.00 8.46
CA TRP A 198 12.73 7.07 9.30
C TRP A 198 13.55 5.89 9.78
N GLY A 199 14.49 5.39 8.96
CA GLY A 199 15.45 4.36 9.35
C GLY A 199 16.32 4.79 10.53
N LYS A 200 16.75 6.07 10.59
CA LYS A 200 17.48 6.61 11.74
C LYS A 200 16.61 6.68 12.99
N LEU A 201 15.34 7.09 12.85
CA LEU A 201 14.39 7.15 13.96
C LEU A 201 14.11 5.74 14.51
N PHE A 202 13.87 4.78 13.63
CA PHE A 202 13.66 3.38 13.95
C PHE A 202 14.87 2.80 14.70
N ALA A 203 16.09 3.00 14.20
CA ALA A 203 17.30 2.53 14.86
C ALA A 203 17.44 3.08 16.29
N ARG A 204 17.19 4.39 16.49
CA ARG A 204 17.18 4.99 17.84
C ARG A 204 16.09 4.39 18.73
N GLY A 205 14.90 4.13 18.17
CA GLY A 205 13.78 3.51 18.86
C GLY A 205 14.11 2.10 19.34
N VAL A 206 14.63 1.24 18.45
CA VAL A 206 15.05 -0.12 18.76
C VAL A 206 16.11 -0.14 19.86
N VAL A 207 17.14 0.72 19.77
CA VAL A 207 18.18 0.81 20.81
C VAL A 207 17.56 1.23 22.15
N LYS A 208 16.66 2.22 22.16
CA LYS A 208 16.01 2.67 23.39
C LYS A 208 15.14 1.57 24.01
N ILE A 209 14.37 0.84 23.20
CA ILE A 209 13.56 -0.30 23.65
C ILE A 209 14.46 -1.40 24.21
N ALA A 210 15.55 -1.75 23.51
CA ALA A 210 16.50 -2.76 23.98
C ALA A 210 17.13 -2.40 25.33
N LEU A 211 17.52 -1.13 25.51
CA LEU A 211 18.04 -0.63 26.79
C LEU A 211 16.98 -0.64 27.90
N THR A 212 15.74 -0.25 27.59
CA THR A 212 14.62 -0.23 28.56
C THR A 212 14.21 -1.64 28.97
N LEU A 213 14.23 -2.58 28.01
CA LEU A 213 13.94 -3.99 28.26
C LEU A 213 15.03 -4.61 29.16
N LYS A 214 16.30 -4.26 28.92
CA LYS A 214 17.42 -4.64 29.79
C LYS A 214 17.28 -4.09 31.22
N SER A 215 16.79 -2.87 31.39
CA SER A 215 16.64 -2.28 32.73
C SER A 215 15.42 -2.77 33.51
N LYS A 216 14.38 -3.29 32.81
CA LYS A 216 13.13 -3.77 33.44
C LYS A 216 13.06 -5.28 33.64
N LEU A 217 13.95 -6.06 33.03
CA LEU A 217 14.02 -7.51 33.26
C LEU A 217 14.78 -7.78 34.58
N PRO A 218 14.14 -8.36 35.62
CA PRO A 218 14.81 -8.76 36.86
C PRO A 218 15.61 -10.06 36.71
N LEU A 219 16.10 -10.34 35.50
CA LEU A 219 16.62 -11.66 35.18
C LEU A 219 18.13 -11.67 35.34
N HIS A 220 18.57 -12.30 36.43
CA HIS A 220 19.82 -13.04 36.55
C HIS A 220 19.85 -14.20 35.51
N PHE A 221 19.59 -13.90 34.24
CA PHE A 221 20.03 -14.71 33.12
C PHE A 221 21.31 -14.04 32.66
N SER A 222 22.44 -14.55 33.15
CA SER A 222 23.59 -14.58 32.26
C SER A 222 23.09 -15.20 30.97
N PHE A 223 23.11 -14.47 29.87
CA PHE A 223 23.12 -15.11 28.57
C PHE A 223 24.58 -15.58 28.38
N PRO A 224 24.94 -16.85 28.69
CA PRO A 224 26.26 -17.37 28.35
C PRO A 224 26.53 -17.29 26.84
N CYS A 225 25.49 -17.04 26.04
CA CYS A 225 25.52 -16.93 24.59
C CYS A 225 25.54 -15.49 24.06
N VAL A 226 25.80 -14.44 24.86
CA VAL A 226 26.15 -13.13 24.29
C VAL A 226 27.65 -13.14 24.02
N PRO A 227 28.08 -13.36 22.77
CA PRO A 227 29.49 -13.40 22.43
C PRO A 227 30.17 -12.08 22.80
N THR A 228 31.29 -12.18 23.51
CA THR A 228 32.13 -11.05 23.93
C THR A 228 32.89 -10.40 22.77
N ASN A 229 33.02 -11.11 21.64
CA ASN A 229 33.67 -10.62 20.43
C ASN A 229 32.76 -9.70 19.60
N LEU A 230 33.34 -8.66 19.00
CA LEU A 230 32.67 -7.69 18.12
C LEU A 230 31.92 -8.38 16.96
N ALA A 231 32.46 -9.46 16.40
CA ALA A 231 31.83 -10.24 15.34
C ALA A 231 30.53 -10.91 15.82
N GLY A 232 30.54 -11.48 17.02
CA GLY A 232 29.37 -12.13 17.60
C GLY A 232 28.28 -11.13 18.00
N ARG A 233 28.65 -9.93 18.49
CA ARG A 233 27.67 -8.87 18.80
C ARG A 233 26.99 -8.33 17.53
N ARG A 234 27.71 -8.26 16.41
CA ARG A 234 27.13 -7.95 15.08
C ARG A 234 26.20 -9.05 14.58
N SER A 235 26.58 -10.32 14.76
CA SER A 235 25.76 -11.48 14.39
C SER A 235 24.45 -11.55 15.18
N LEU A 236 24.48 -11.29 16.49
CA LEU A 236 23.28 -11.25 17.34
C LEU A 236 22.34 -10.10 16.94
N GLY A 237 22.88 -8.94 16.59
CA GLY A 237 22.10 -7.80 16.07
C GLY A 237 21.41 -8.13 14.74
N ALA A 238 22.12 -8.79 13.81
CA ALA A 238 21.54 -9.24 12.54
C ALA A 238 20.42 -10.27 12.75
N PHE A 239 20.63 -11.27 13.62
CA PHE A 239 19.60 -12.25 13.95
C PHE A 239 18.35 -11.59 14.55
N THR A 240 18.54 -10.63 15.48
CA THR A 240 17.44 -9.88 16.09
C THR A 240 16.66 -9.07 15.05
N ALA A 241 17.36 -8.44 14.10
CA ALA A 241 16.73 -7.69 13.01
C ALA A 241 15.88 -8.59 12.09
N ILE A 242 16.39 -9.80 11.79
CA ILE A 242 15.64 -10.79 10.99
C ILE A 242 14.38 -11.23 11.74
N VAL A 243 14.48 -11.57 13.03
CA VAL A 243 13.31 -11.96 13.84
C VAL A 243 12.27 -10.85 13.88
N LEU A 244 12.68 -9.58 14.08
CA LEU A 244 11.77 -8.44 14.06
C LEU A 244 11.11 -8.24 12.69
N LEU A 245 11.84 -8.46 11.60
CA LEU A 245 11.28 -8.43 10.25
C LEU A 245 10.22 -9.51 10.06
N PHE A 246 10.50 -10.77 10.44
CA PHE A 246 9.53 -11.86 10.35
C PHE A 246 8.28 -11.60 11.21
N LEU A 247 8.43 -11.05 12.41
CA LEU A 247 7.31 -10.65 13.25
C LEU A 247 6.48 -9.53 12.58
N TYR A 248 7.14 -8.53 12.00
CA TYR A 248 6.46 -7.48 11.24
C TYR A 248 5.65 -8.04 10.06
N LEU A 249 6.24 -8.96 9.29
CA LEU A 249 5.55 -9.64 8.19
C LEU A 249 4.38 -10.49 8.68
N ALA A 250 4.52 -11.20 9.80
CA ALA A 250 3.45 -12.01 10.39
C ALA A 250 2.28 -11.15 10.90
N CYS A 251 2.56 -9.99 11.50
CA CYS A 251 1.53 -9.01 11.87
C CYS A 251 0.79 -8.49 10.64
N GLY A 252 1.52 -8.15 9.57
CA GLY A 252 0.93 -7.73 8.29
C GLY A 252 0.05 -8.82 7.67
N ALA A 253 0.52 -10.07 7.69
CA ALA A 253 -0.23 -11.22 7.22
C ALA A 253 -1.57 -11.41 7.96
N GLY A 254 -1.55 -11.30 9.30
CA GLY A 254 -2.76 -11.35 10.11
C GLY A 254 -3.73 -10.21 9.80
N MET A 255 -3.21 -9.00 9.52
CA MET A 255 -4.04 -7.86 9.11
C MET A 255 -4.70 -8.10 7.75
N PHE A 256 -3.95 -8.57 6.74
CA PHE A 256 -4.50 -8.81 5.40
C PHE A 256 -5.47 -9.99 5.36
N MET A 257 -5.23 -11.05 6.15
CA MET A 257 -6.19 -12.15 6.32
C MET A 257 -7.54 -11.69 6.91
N LEU A 258 -7.55 -10.63 7.72
CA LEU A 258 -8.80 -10.05 8.24
C LEU A 258 -9.43 -9.04 7.27
N TRP A 259 -8.63 -8.46 6.37
CA TRP A 259 -9.10 -7.47 5.41
C TRP A 259 -9.71 -8.14 4.18
N GLU A 260 -8.98 -9.08 3.57
CA GLU A 260 -9.37 -9.79 2.35
C GLU A 260 -10.11 -11.08 2.70
N ASP A 261 -11.28 -11.30 2.09
CA ASP A 261 -12.14 -12.44 2.43
C ASP A 261 -11.60 -13.77 1.86
N ASP A 262 -10.83 -13.70 0.77
CA ASP A 262 -10.32 -14.86 0.04
C ASP A 262 -8.86 -15.23 0.40
N TRP A 263 -8.23 -14.50 1.34
CA TRP A 263 -6.82 -14.70 1.67
C TRP A 263 -6.64 -15.48 2.97
N ASN A 264 -5.82 -16.53 2.92
CA ASN A 264 -5.36 -17.19 4.14
C ASN A 264 -4.12 -16.48 4.72
N PHE A 265 -3.68 -16.87 5.92
CA PHE A 265 -2.49 -16.27 6.56
C PHE A 265 -1.22 -16.38 5.69
N PHE A 266 -1.03 -17.49 4.99
CA PHE A 266 0.14 -17.69 4.14
C PHE A 266 0.12 -16.77 2.92
N ASP A 267 -1.04 -16.57 2.30
CA ASP A 267 -1.22 -15.62 1.20
C ASP A 267 -0.86 -14.20 1.65
N GLY A 268 -1.36 -13.78 2.82
CA GLY A 268 -1.03 -12.48 3.42
C GLY A 268 0.46 -12.34 3.77
N PHE A 269 1.09 -13.41 4.27
CA PHE A 269 2.53 -13.42 4.58
C PHE A 269 3.38 -13.37 3.31
N TYR A 270 3.04 -14.17 2.31
CA TYR A 270 3.68 -14.18 1.00
C TYR A 270 3.56 -12.82 0.32
N PHE A 271 2.36 -12.23 0.31
CA PHE A 271 2.13 -10.86 -0.18
C PHE A 271 3.05 -9.86 0.53
N CYS A 272 3.04 -9.85 1.87
CA CYS A 272 3.88 -8.94 2.67
C CYS A 272 5.37 -9.11 2.37
N PHE A 273 5.85 -10.36 2.22
CA PHE A 273 7.24 -10.65 1.90
C PHE A 273 7.63 -10.14 0.50
N VAL A 274 6.84 -10.47 -0.52
CA VAL A 274 7.04 -10.03 -1.92
C VAL A 274 6.96 -8.51 -2.07
N THR A 275 6.06 -7.87 -1.30
CA THR A 275 5.95 -6.40 -1.19
C THR A 275 7.22 -5.80 -0.61
N MET A 276 7.64 -6.28 0.57
CA MET A 276 8.72 -5.68 1.35
C MET A 276 10.08 -5.86 0.71
N THR A 277 10.27 -6.96 -0.02
CA THR A 277 11.48 -7.24 -0.81
C THR A 277 11.45 -6.57 -2.19
N THR A 278 10.40 -5.79 -2.50
CA THR A 278 10.19 -5.10 -3.77
C THR A 278 10.28 -6.04 -4.99
N ILE A 279 9.90 -7.31 -4.83
CA ILE A 279 9.82 -8.27 -5.94
C ILE A 279 8.58 -7.99 -6.78
N GLY A 280 7.44 -7.77 -6.14
CA GLY A 280 6.24 -7.26 -6.79
C GLY A 280 5.65 -8.14 -7.89
N PHE A 281 5.39 -9.43 -7.64
CA PHE A 281 4.84 -10.33 -8.69
C PHE A 281 3.45 -9.93 -9.21
N GLY A 282 2.61 -9.32 -8.37
CA GLY A 282 1.28 -8.82 -8.75
C GLY A 282 0.23 -9.90 -8.90
N ASP A 283 0.56 -11.13 -8.51
CA ASP A 283 -0.32 -12.29 -8.40
C ASP A 283 -1.33 -12.16 -7.25
N LEU A 284 -0.89 -11.57 -6.13
CA LEU A 284 -1.73 -11.17 -5.01
C LEU A 284 -1.62 -9.67 -4.79
N VAL A 285 -2.76 -8.99 -4.83
CA VAL A 285 -2.90 -7.56 -4.53
C VAL A 285 -4.21 -7.33 -3.79
N PRO A 286 -4.24 -6.46 -2.77
CA PRO A 286 -5.48 -6.12 -2.10
C PRO A 286 -6.46 -5.51 -3.10
N SER A 287 -7.68 -6.04 -3.16
CA SER A 287 -8.71 -5.62 -4.11
C SER A 287 -9.97 -5.12 -3.44
N LYS A 288 -10.12 -5.31 -2.13
CA LYS A 288 -11.30 -4.84 -1.41
C LYS A 288 -11.30 -3.29 -1.38
N TYR A 289 -12.21 -2.72 -2.19
CA TYR A 289 -12.52 -1.29 -2.46
C TYR A 289 -11.70 -0.57 -3.55
#